data_AF-A0A6B2US88-F1
#
_entry.id   AF-A0A6B2US88-F1
#
_cell.length_a   1.000
_cell.length_b   1.000
_cell.length_c   1.000
_cell.angle_alpha   90.00
_cell.angle_beta   90.00
_cell.angle_gamma   90.00
#
_symmetry.space_group_name_H-M   'P 1'
#
loop_
_entity.id
_entity.type
_entity.pdbx_description
1 polymer ?
#
loop_
_entity_poly.entity_id
_entity_poly.type
_entity_poly.pdbx_seq_one_letter_code
_entity_poly.pdbx_strand_id
1 'polypeptide(L)' 'MDEVEVVVAHSERATLRVADVFLKVDGDPSRTEAEVEAMRRAPVPTPEVLWRRPPVLALAAVRGKALARLGEPSTAPPAA' A
#
# COMPACT_ATOMS: atom_id res chain seq x y z
N MET A 1 19.73 -7.93 -7.56
CA MET A 1 19.40 -6.62 -6.99
C MET A 1 17.89 -6.51 -7.04
N ASP A 2 17.26 -6.07 -5.95
CA ASP A 2 15.80 -5.95 -5.92
C ASP A 2 15.36 -4.78 -6.79
N GLU A 3 14.36 -5.02 -7.63
CA GLU A 3 13.77 -3.97 -8.47
C GLU A 3 13.04 -2.95 -7.57
N VAL A 4 13.25 -1.67 -7.90
CA VAL A 4 12.57 -0.55 -7.24
C VAL A 4 11.57 0.04 -8.20
N GLU A 5 10.28 -0.13 -7.89
CA GLU A 5 9.17 0.39 -8.69
C GLU A 5 8.57 1.62 -8.01
N VAL A 6 8.38 2.70 -8.76
CA VAL A 6 7.59 3.86 -8.31
C VAL A 6 6.14 3.58 -8.65
N VAL A 7 5.33 3.21 -7.65
CA VAL A 7 3.91 2.87 -7.83
C VAL A 7 3.08 4.14 -8.04
N VAL A 8 3.32 5.15 -7.21
CA VAL A 8 2.70 6.48 -7.30
C VAL A 8 3.71 7.51 -6.85
N ALA A 9 3.78 8.66 -7.53
CA ALA A 9 4.55 9.81 -7.07
C ALA A 9 3.84 11.12 -7.42
N HIS A 10 3.73 12.00 -6.42
CA HIS A 10 3.33 13.39 -6.61
C HIS A 10 3.96 14.27 -5.52
N SER A 11 3.68 15.58 -5.55
CA SER A 11 4.37 16.58 -4.72
C SER A 11 4.28 16.36 -3.21
N GLU A 12 3.23 15.70 -2.72
CA GLU A 12 3.01 15.48 -1.29
C GLU A 12 3.49 14.13 -0.78
N ARG A 13 3.49 13.10 -1.64
CA ARG A 13 3.75 11.72 -1.24
C ARG A 13 4.16 10.85 -2.42
N ALA A 14 4.86 9.76 -2.08
CA ALA A 14 5.23 8.73 -3.03
C ALA A 14 5.08 7.34 -2.40
N THR A 15 4.77 6.35 -3.23
CA THR A 15 4.80 4.94 -2.84
C THR A 15 5.79 4.21 -3.74
N LEU A 16 6.77 3.58 -3.12
CA LEU A 16 7.76 2.72 -3.77
C LEU A 16 7.44 1.27 -3.43
N ARG A 17 7.72 0.36 -4.35
CA ARG A 17 7.76 -1.06 -4.11
C ARG A 17 9.19 -1.57 -4.30
N VAL A 18 9.69 -2.30 -3.32
CA VAL A 18 10.98 -2.99 -3.38
C VAL A 18 10.73 -4.45 -3.03
N ALA A 19 10.82 -5.33 -4.04
CA ALA A 19 10.35 -6.71 -3.92
C ALA A 19 8.93 -6.80 -3.34
N ASP A 20 8.76 -7.31 -2.12
CA ASP A 20 7.48 -7.47 -1.43
C ASP A 20 7.25 -6.43 -0.31
N VAL A 21 8.00 -5.33 -0.33
CA VAL A 21 7.87 -4.23 0.62
C VAL A 21 7.33 -2.99 -0.10
N PHE A 22 6.35 -2.35 0.52
CA PHE A 22 5.86 -1.04 0.11
C PHE A 22 6.38 0.04 1.06
N LEU A 23 7.00 1.08 0.52
CA LEU A 23 7.46 2.26 1.25
C LEU A 23 6.57 3.44 0.89
N LYS A 24 5.80 3.93 1.85
CA LYS A 24 4.97 5.13 1.70
C LYS A 24 5.72 6.31 2.32
N VAL A 25 6.12 7.26 1.49
CA VAL A 25 6.75 8.51 1.90
C VAL A 25 5.67 9.59 1.90
N ASP A 26 5.40 10.20 3.05
CA ASP A 26 4.42 11.30 3.17
C ASP A 26 5.03 12.46 3.97
N GLY A 27 4.88 13.69 3.45
CA GLY A 27 5.37 14.89 4.10
C GLY A 27 4.64 15.25 5.40
N ASP A 28 3.46 14.67 5.64
CA ASP A 28 2.65 14.86 6.85
C ASP A 28 2.58 13.55 7.68
N PRO A 29 3.33 13.46 8.78
CA PRO A 29 3.36 12.27 9.64
C PRO A 29 1.98 11.86 10.18
N SER A 30 1.05 12.81 10.35
CA SER A 30 -0.29 12.53 10.90
C SER A 30 -1.11 11.62 10.00
N ARG A 31 -0.90 11.69 8.68
CA ARG A 31 -1.59 10.86 7.68
C ARG A 31 -1.17 9.40 7.80
N THR A 32 0.14 9.14 7.94
CA THR A 32 0.65 7.77 8.13
C THR A 32 0.24 7.18 9.48
N GLU A 33 0.04 8.02 10.50
CA GLU A 33 -0.46 7.58 11.81
C GLU A 33 -1.94 7.18 11.74
N ALA A 34 -2.77 8.02 11.13
CA ALA A 34 -4.17 7.70 10.88
C ALA A 34 -4.33 6.44 10.03
N GLU A 35 -3.46 6.22 9.04
CA GLU A 35 -3.43 5.00 8.23
C GLU A 35 -3.16 3.75 9.08
N VAL A 36 -2.13 3.78 9.94
CA VAL A 36 -1.81 2.64 10.83
C VAL A 36 -2.94 2.38 11.83
N GLU A 37 -3.57 3.41 12.38
CA GLU A 37 -4.70 3.25 13.29
C GLU A 37 -5.93 2.66 12.57
N ALA A 38 -6.20 3.09 11.35
CA ALA A 38 -7.26 2.50 10.53
C ALA A 38 -6.97 1.02 10.23
N MET A 39 -5.71 0.68 9.92
CA MET A 39 -5.30 -0.71 9.67
C MET A 39 -5.52 -1.61 10.89
N ARG A 40 -5.30 -1.10 12.11
CA ARG A 40 -5.53 -1.83 13.37
C ARG A 40 -7.02 -2.10 13.64
N ARG A 41 -7.90 -1.24 13.14
CA ARG A 41 -9.36 -1.34 13.35
C ARG A 41 -10.08 -2.14 12.26
N ALA A 42 -9.41 -2.40 11.14
CA ALA A 42 -10.03 -3.04 9.99
C ALA A 42 -10.50 -4.47 10.33
N PRO A 43 -11.74 -4.87 9.93
CA PRO A 43 -12.27 -6.21 10.15
C PRO A 43 -11.76 -7.23 9.11
N VAL A 44 -10.65 -6.92 8.44
CA VAL A 44 -10.03 -7.70 7.37
C VAL A 44 -8.51 -7.66 7.50
N PRO A 45 -7.77 -8.64 6.94
CA PRO A 45 -6.31 -8.59 6.95
C PRO A 45 -5.77 -7.30 6.33
N THR A 46 -4.85 -6.66 7.04
CA THR A 46 -4.12 -5.48 6.58
C THR A 46 -2.62 -5.79 6.47
N PRO A 47 -1.84 -4.96 5.74
CA PRO A 47 -0.39 -5.11 5.69
C PRO A 47 0.27 -5.17 7.08
N GLU A 48 1.30 -5.99 7.24
CA GLU A 48 2.16 -5.88 8.43
C GLU A 48 2.98 -4.59 8.37
N VAL A 49 3.02 -3.84 9.46
CA VAL A 49 3.91 -2.67 9.59
C VAL A 49 5.31 -3.16 9.97
N LEU A 50 6.23 -3.14 9.02
CA LEU A 50 7.62 -3.58 9.24
C LEU A 50 8.41 -2.58 10.08
N TRP A 51 8.25 -1.29 9.78
CA TRP A 51 8.79 -0.19 10.56
C TRP A 51 8.11 1.12 10.18
N ARG A 52 8.20 2.11 11.08
CA ARG A 52 7.75 3.48 10.85
C ARG A 52 8.85 4.44 11.31
N ARG A 53 9.39 5.21 10.38
CA ARG A 53 10.35 6.29 10.64
C ARG A 53 9.96 7.46 9.74
N PRO A 54 9.28 8.49 10.26
CA PRO A 54 8.87 9.65 9.46
C PRO A 54 10.03 10.18 8.60
N PRO A 55 9.79 10.48 7.30
CA PRO A 55 8.48 10.52 6.62
C PRO A 55 7.99 9.16 6.06
N VAL A 56 8.65 8.05 6.40
CA VAL A 56 8.43 6.76 5.74
C VAL A 56 7.70 5.74 6.63
N LEU A 57 6.67 5.12 6.06
CA LEU A 57 5.98 3.95 6.58
C LEU A 57 6.32 2.75 5.68
N ALA A 58 6.85 1.68 6.25
CA ALA A 58 7.16 0.44 5.52
C ALA A 58 6.17 -0.67 5.87
N LEU A 59 5.60 -1.26 4.82
CA LEU A 59 4.55 -2.26 4.90
C LEU A 59 4.95 -3.52 4.12
N ALA A 60 4.63 -4.69 4.67
CA ALA A 60 4.71 -5.95 3.92
C ALA A 60 3.60 -6.03 2.87
N ALA A 61 3.84 -6.71 1.76
CA ALA A 61 2.79 -7.04 0.81
C ALA A 61 1.68 -7.88 1.47
N VAL A 62 0.42 -7.51 1.23
CA VAL A 62 -0.72 -8.32 1.70
C VAL A 62 -0.78 -9.60 0.88
N ARG A 63 -0.87 -10.74 1.56
CA ARG A 63 -1.06 -12.04 0.90
C ARG A 63 -2.44 -12.09 0.23
N GLY A 64 -2.47 -12.48 -1.03
CA GLY A 64 -3.70 -12.66 -1.78
C GLY A 64 -3.49 -12.44 -3.27
N LYS A 65 -4.59 -12.47 -4.02
CA LYS A 65 -4.61 -12.16 -5.45
C LYS A 65 -5.58 -11.01 -5.68
N ALA A 66 -5.11 -9.95 -6.34
CA ALA A 66 -6.00 -8.88 -6.77
C ALA A 66 -7.08 -9.46 -7.69
N LEU A 67 -8.36 -9.15 -7.38
CA LEU A 67 -9.50 -9.65 -8.15
C LEU A 67 -9.64 -8.94 -9.51
N ALA A 68 -9.18 -7.69 -9.59
CA ALA A 68 -9.20 -6.87 -10.79
C ALA A 68 -8.09 -5.81 -10.73
N ARG A 69 -7.86 -5.11 -11.85
CA ARG A 69 -6.99 -3.93 -11.93
C ARG A 69 -7.78 -2.76 -12.50
N LEU A 70 -7.51 -1.56 -11.98
CA LEU A 70 -8.13 -0.34 -12.50
C LEU A 70 -7.73 -0.14 -13.97
N GLY A 71 -8.71 0.17 -14.82
CA GLY A 71 -8.51 0.37 -16.26
C GLY A 71 -8.66 -0.90 -17.10
N GLU A 72 -8.69 -2.08 -16.48
CA GLU A 72 -8.91 -3.35 -17.16
C GLU A 72 -10.41 -3.75 -17.15
N PRO A 73 -10.92 -4.42 -18.20
CA PRO A 73 -12.27 -4.98 -18.18
C PRO A 73 -12.48 -5.96 -17.02
N SER A 74 -13.69 -5.98 -16.48
CA SER A 74 -14.06 -6.96 -15.44
C SER A 74 -14.00 -8.39 -16.00
N THR A 75 -13.39 -9.30 -15.25
CA THR A 75 -13.43 -10.74 -15.53
C THR A 75 -14.54 -11.46 -14.76
N ALA A 76 -15.29 -10.74 -13.91
CA ALA A 76 -16.42 -11.30 -13.20
C ALA A 76 -17.59 -11.60 -14.16
N PRO A 77 -18.36 -12.67 -13.93
CA PRO A 77 -19.54 -12.96 -14.73
C PRO A 77 -20.59 -11.84 -14.56
N PRO A 78 -21.43 -11.57 -15.57
CA PRO A 78 -22.48 -10.54 -15.50
C PRO A 78 -23.52 -10.75 -14.37
N ALA A 79 -23.60 -11.96 -13.80
CA ALA A 79 -24.53 -12.32 -12.73
C ALA A 79 -23.96 -12.11 -11.32
N ALA A 80 -22.71 -11.64 -11.20
CA ALA A 80 -22.09 -11.29 -9.93
C ALA A 80 -22.64 -9.99 -9.33
#